data_AF-A0A2K3KSJ9-F1
#
_entry.id   AF-A0A2K3KSJ9-F1
#
_cell.length_a   1.000
_cell.length_b   1.000
_cell.length_c   1.000
_cell.angle_alpha   90.00
_cell.angle_beta   90.00
_cell.angle_gamma   90.00
#
_symmetry.space_group_name_H-M   'P 1'
#
loop_
_entity.id
_entity.type
_entity.pdbx_description
1 polymer ?
#
loop_
_entity_poly.entity_id
_entity_poly.type
_entity_poly.pdbx_seq_one_letter_code
_entity_poly.pdbx_strand_id
1 'polypeptide(L)' 'KTDKKLMEKLALVVEEGKEASFKIDENGVMRFHGRVCVPDVPEMKKMIMEEGHKSGMSIHSGVTKMYQ' A
#
# COMPACT_ATOMS: atom_id res chain seq x y z
N LYS A 1 -9.95 9.63 -7.06
CA LYS A 1 -10.99 8.61 -7.36
C LYS A 1 -10.42 7.28 -6.89
N THR A 2 -10.90 6.75 -5.78
CA THR A 2 -10.46 5.47 -5.22
C THR A 2 -10.49 4.39 -6.30
N ASP A 3 -9.41 3.64 -6.46
CA ASP A 3 -9.25 2.63 -7.49
C ASP A 3 -10.38 1.60 -7.42
N LYS A 4 -11.42 1.78 -8.25
CA LYS A 4 -12.59 0.89 -8.32
C LYS A 4 -12.18 -0.58 -8.45
N LYS A 5 -11.11 -0.83 -9.21
CA LYS A 5 -10.52 -2.16 -9.41
C LYS A 5 -9.95 -2.78 -8.14
N LEU A 6 -9.44 -1.96 -7.22
CA LEU A 6 -8.95 -2.40 -5.91
C LEU A 6 -10.12 -2.77 -5.01
N MET A 7 -11.17 -1.94 -4.99
CA MET A 7 -12.41 -2.18 -4.24
C MET A 7 -13.17 -3.41 -4.74
N GLU A 8 -13.24 -3.62 -6.06
CA GLU A 8 -13.86 -4.82 -6.66
C GLU A 8 -13.08 -6.09 -6.32
N LYS A 9 -11.75 -6.06 -6.40
CA LYS A 9 -10.91 -7.20 -5.98
C LYS A 9 -11.03 -7.50 -4.49
N LEU A 10 -11.19 -6.49 -3.65
CA LEU A 10 -11.42 -6.69 -2.21
C LEU A 10 -12.76 -7.35 -1.93
N ALA A 11 -13.83 -6.89 -2.59
CA ALA A 11 -15.15 -7.51 -2.45
C ALA A 11 -15.08 -9.01 -2.80
N LEU A 12 -14.41 -9.36 -3.91
CA LEU A 12 -14.20 -10.75 -4.31
C LEU A 12 -13.38 -11.56 -3.30
N VAL A 13 -12.31 -10.99 -2.75
CA VAL A 13 -11.43 -11.70 -1.79
C VAL A 13 -12.12 -11.86 -0.41
N VAL A 14 -12.99 -10.92 -0.04
CA VAL A 14 -13.79 -11.00 1.19
C VAL A 14 -14.90 -12.05 1.07
N GLU A 15 -15.56 -12.16 -0.10
CA GLU A 15 -16.57 -13.20 -0.35
C GLU A 15 -15.99 -14.63 -0.40
N GLU A 16 -14.73 -14.79 -0.85
CA GLU A 16 -14.07 -16.11 -0.91
C GLU A 16 -13.67 -16.70 0.46
N GLY A 17 -13.94 -16.02 1.58
CA GLY A 17 -13.74 -16.60 2.92
C GLY A 17 -12.28 -16.87 3.29
N LYS A 18 -11.31 -16.36 2.53
CA LYS A 18 -9.90 -16.32 2.91
C LYS A 18 -9.77 -15.27 4.01
N GLU A 19 -9.73 -15.72 5.26
CA GLU A 19 -9.60 -14.93 6.50
C GLU A 19 -9.26 -13.45 6.28
N ALA A 20 -10.20 -12.57 6.65
CA ALA A 20 -10.23 -11.12 6.45
C ALA A 20 -8.95 -10.39 6.91
N SER A 21 -7.92 -10.53 6.10
CA SER A 21 -6.61 -9.92 6.24
C SER A 21 -6.62 -8.46 5.80
N PHE A 22 -7.65 -8.08 5.03
CA PHE A 22 -7.97 -6.70 4.67
C PHE A 22 -8.90 -6.06 5.71
N LYS A 23 -8.50 -4.89 6.23
CA LYS A 23 -9.27 -4.06 7.15
C LYS A 23 -9.20 -2.61 6.70
N ILE A 24 -10.28 -1.87 6.84
CA ILE A 24 -10.29 -0.41 6.68
C ILE A 24 -10.28 0.19 8.07
N ASP A 25 -9.34 1.09 8.36
CA ASP A 25 -9.29 1.79 9.64
C ASP A 25 -10.26 2.99 9.70
N GLU A 26 -10.39 3.60 10.87
CA GLU A 26 -11.28 4.75 11.11
C GLU A 26 -10.96 5.96 10.23
N ASN A 27 -9.72 6.04 9.71
CA ASN A 27 -9.28 7.09 8.80
C ASN A 27 -9.57 6.73 7.32
N GLY A 28 -10.25 5.62 7.06
CA GLY A 28 -10.51 5.13 5.71
C GLY A 28 -9.29 4.52 5.02
N VAL A 29 -8.22 4.23 5.75
CA VAL A 29 -7.00 3.64 5.18
C VAL A 29 -7.14 2.12 5.15
N MET A 30 -6.89 1.54 3.99
CA MET A 30 -6.87 0.10 3.81
C MET A 30 -5.57 -0.51 4.33
N ARG A 31 -5.69 -1.58 5.12
CA ARG A 31 -4.58 -2.34 5.66
C ARG A 31 -4.72 -3.83 5.35
N PHE A 32 -3.63 -4.45 4.92
CA PHE A 32 -3.52 -5.90 4.72
C PHE A 32 -2.51 -6.46 5.70
N HIS A 33 -2.92 -7.37 6.59
CA HIS A 33 -2.10 -7.88 7.70
C HIS A 33 -1.41 -6.77 8.51
N GLY A 34 -2.14 -5.68 8.78
CA GLY A 34 -1.62 -4.51 9.53
C GLY A 34 -0.75 -3.55 8.71
N ARG A 35 -0.40 -3.88 7.46
CA ARG A 35 0.38 -3.01 6.56
C ARG A 35 -0.54 -2.13 5.72
N VAL A 36 -0.20 -0.86 5.55
CA VAL A 36 -0.96 0.07 4.69
C VAL A 36 -0.87 -0.39 3.23
N CYS A 37 -2.01 -0.48 2.57
CA CYS A 37 -2.09 -0.78 1.15
C CYS A 37 -1.99 0.51 0.35
N VAL A 38 -1.00 0.58 -0.53
CA VAL A 38 -0.83 1.70 -1.47
C VAL A 38 -1.46 1.30 -2.81
N PRO A 39 -2.32 2.13 -3.41
CA PRO A 39 -2.83 1.90 -4.76
C PRO A 39 -1.72 1.76 -5.79
N ASP A 40 -1.98 1.00 -6.86
CA ASP A 40 -1.03 0.82 -7.97
C ASP A 40 -1.05 2.01 -8.94
N VAL A 41 -0.80 3.19 -8.40
CA VAL A 41 -0.70 4.45 -9.13
C VAL A 41 0.78 4.84 -9.15
N PRO A 42 1.44 4.88 -10.33
CA PRO A 42 2.88 5.16 -10.42
C PRO A 42 3.31 6.46 -9.72
N GLU A 43 2.48 7.49 -9.81
CA GLU A 43 2.72 8.80 -9.18
C GLU A 43 2.72 8.71 -7.65
N MET A 44 1.78 7.95 -7.06
CA MET A 44 1.74 7.75 -5.60
C MET A 44 2.94 6.94 -5.11
N LYS A 45 3.31 5.87 -5.81
CA LYS A 45 4.50 5.07 -5.51
C LYS A 45 5.76 5.94 -5.55
N LYS A 46 5.89 6.78 -6.59
CA LYS A 46 7.03 7.70 -6.75
C LYS A 46 7.11 8.70 -5.60
N MET A 47 6.00 9.33 -5.22
CA MET A 47 5.98 10.28 -4.10
C MET A 47 6.41 9.63 -2.78
N ILE A 48 5.87 8.45 -2.45
CA ILE A 48 6.24 7.71 -1.23
C ILE A 48 7.72 7.33 -1.26
N MET A 49 8.22 6.91 -2.42
CA MET A 49 9.62 6.54 -2.59
C MET A 49 10.56 7.73 -2.42
N GLU A 50 10.24 8.87 -3.04
CA GLU A 50 11.00 10.10 -2.88
C GLU A 50 11.02 10.59 -1.44
N GLU A 51 9.88 10.55 -0.75
CA GLU A 51 9.79 10.95 0.66
C GLU A 51 10.66 10.05 1.55
N GLY A 52 10.60 8.73 1.35
CA GLY A 52 11.46 7.78 2.06
C GLY A 52 12.95 8.01 1.82
N HIS A 53 13.34 8.40 0.60
CA HIS A 53 14.73 8.75 0.27
C HIS A 53 15.19 10.07 0.89
N LYS A 54 14.30 11.06 1.00
CA LYS A 54 14.59 12.38 1.59
C LYS A 54 14.55 12.35 3.12
N SER A 55 13.88 11.37 3.72
CA SER A 55 13.85 11.19 5.17
C SER A 55 15.25 10.95 5.74
N GLY A 56 15.56 11.57 6.88
CA GLY A 56 16.82 11.40 7.62
C GLY A 56 17.06 9.96 8.14
N MET A 57 16.11 9.05 7.92
CA MET A 57 16.23 7.61 8.19
C MET A 57 16.84 6.82 7.02
N SER A 58 17.26 7.49 5.94
CA SER A 58 17.88 6.88 4.76
C SER A 58 19.33 6.47 5.05
N ILE A 59 19.51 5.27 5.61
CA ILE A 59 20.84 4.65 5.79
C ILE A 59 21.26 4.02 4.46
N HIS A 60 21.89 4.84 3.62
CA HIS A 60 22.26 4.47 2.25
C HIS A 60 23.57 3.69 2.20
N SER A 61 23.49 2.35 2.25
CA SER A 61 24.60 1.45 1.92
C SER A 61 24.20 0.59 0.73
N GLY A 62 24.35 1.12 -0.48
CA GLY A 62 24.15 0.37 -1.72
C GLY A 62 22.70 0.33 -2.21
N VAL A 63 22.51 0.91 -3.39
CA VAL A 63 21.40 0.79 -4.35
C VAL A 63 20.31 -0.26 -4.05
N THR A 64 19.07 0.26 -4.03
CA THR A 64 17.78 -0.46 -4.08
C THR A 64 17.36 -1.21 -2.81
N LYS A 65 16.95 -0.45 -1.78
CA LYS A 65 16.23 -0.99 -0.62
C LYS A 65 14.70 -0.91 -0.69
N MET A 66 14.13 -0.35 -1.75
CA MET A 66 12.69 -0.29 -1.95
C MET A 66 12.36 -0.93 -3.31
N TYR A 67 11.66 -2.06 -3.25
CA TYR A 67 11.31 -2.90 -4.40
C TYR A 67 10.53 -2.10 -5.48
N GLN A 68 10.81 -2.40 -6.76
CA GLN A 68 10.03 -1.96 -7.94
C GLN A 68 8.63 -2.58 -7.96
#